data_AF-A0A3D0WTL7-F1
#
_entry.id   AF-A0A3D0WTL7-F1
#
_cell.length_a   1.000
_cell.length_b   1.000
_cell.length_c   1.000
_cell.angle_alpha   90.00
_cell.angle_beta   90.00
_cell.angle_gamma   90.00
#
_symmetry.space_group_name_H-M   'P 1'
#
loop_
_entity.id
_entity.type
_entity.pdbx_description
1 polymer ?
#
loop_
_entity_poly.entity_id
_entity_poly.type
_entity_poly.pdbx_seq_one_letter_code
_entity_poly.pdbx_strand_id
1 'polypeptide(L)' 'MKKPAQHAIISTHGLKGKPLIVVDEKKMPADFELNTVNPDKIESISILKDKSANEIYGDEGKNGVIIIKTK' A
#
# COMPACT_ATOMS: atom_id res chain seq x y z
N MET A 1 29.32 -1.04 -8.03
CA MET A 1 28.78 -1.07 -6.65
C MET A 1 27.26 -0.95 -6.73
N LYS A 2 26.51 -2.06 -6.61
CA LYS A 2 25.04 -2.05 -6.66
C LYS A 2 24.54 -1.68 -5.26
N LYS A 3 23.82 -0.57 -5.12
CA LYS A 3 23.22 -0.16 -3.84
C LYS A 3 22.35 -1.32 -3.32
N PRO A 4 22.40 -1.66 -2.01
CA PRO A 4 21.48 -2.66 -1.47
C PRO A 4 20.06 -2.13 -1.66
N ALA A 5 19.22 -2.90 -2.35
CA ALA A 5 17.79 -2.64 -2.44
C ALA A 5 17.21 -2.77 -1.03
N GLN A 6 17.02 -1.64 -0.35
CA GLN A 6 16.23 -1.59 0.86
C GLN A 6 14.80 -1.87 0.44
N HIS A 7 14.36 -3.11 0.62
CA HIS A 7 12.95 -3.45 0.48
C HIS A 7 12.24 -2.75 1.63
N ALA A 8 11.34 -1.80 1.36
CA ALA A 8 10.44 -1.29 2.37
C ALA A 8 9.55 -2.45 2.86
N ILE A 9 9.88 -3.03 4.03
CA ILE A 9 9.05 -4.07 4.64
C ILE A 9 7.84 -3.37 5.27
N ILE A 10 6.67 -3.55 4.67
CA ILE A 10 5.41 -3.08 5.22
C ILE A 10 4.97 -4.05 6.32
N SER A 11 5.38 -3.78 7.57
CA SER A 11 4.95 -4.57 8.73
C SER A 11 3.64 -4.03 9.29
N THR A 12 2.52 -4.51 8.76
CA THR A 12 1.19 -4.28 9.36
C THR A 12 1.02 -5.19 10.57
N HIS A 13 1.26 -4.65 11.77
CA HIS A 13 1.04 -5.36 13.03
C HIS A 13 -0.46 -5.72 13.13
N GLY A 14 -0.78 -7.03 13.06
CA GLY A 14 -2.14 -7.57 13.21
C GLY A 14 -2.83 -8.05 11.93
N LEU A 15 -2.30 -7.77 10.73
CA LEU A 15 -2.88 -8.26 9.47
C LEU A 15 -2.15 -9.51 9.00
N LYS A 16 -2.88 -10.60 8.73
CA LYS A 16 -2.32 -11.90 8.30
C LYS A 16 -2.14 -12.02 6.78
N GLY A 17 -1.94 -10.90 6.08
CA GLY A 17 -1.81 -10.88 4.62
C GLY A 17 -1.21 -9.59 4.09
N LYS A 18 -0.85 -9.59 2.79
CA LYS A 18 -0.39 -8.37 2.12
C LYS A 18 -1.57 -7.40 1.98
N PRO A 19 -1.43 -6.13 2.38
CA PRO A 19 -2.47 -5.14 2.16
C PRO A 19 -2.60 -4.82 0.67
N LEU A 20 -3.79 -4.39 0.25
CA LEU A 20 -3.98 -3.82 -1.08
C LEU A 20 -3.32 -2.43 -1.11
N ILE A 21 -2.54 -2.16 -2.15
CA ILE A 21 -1.93 -0.85 -2.37
C ILE A 21 -2.73 -0.13 -3.45
N VAL A 22 -3.09 1.12 -3.19
CA VAL A 22 -3.79 2.01 -4.12
C VAL A 22 -2.94 3.25 -4.29
N VAL A 23 -2.58 3.58 -5.53
CA VAL A 23 -1.81 4.79 -5.86
C VAL A 23 -2.67 5.63 -6.79
N ASP A 24 -2.96 6.87 -6.41
CA ASP A 24 -3.79 7.80 -7.21
C ASP A 24 -5.11 7.15 -7.67
N GLU A 25 -5.83 6.55 -6.71
CA GLU A 25 -7.11 5.84 -6.89
C GLU A 25 -7.03 4.57 -7.76
N LYS A 26 -5.83 4.16 -8.21
CA LYS A 26 -5.62 2.93 -8.97
C LYS A 26 -5.13 1.81 -8.08
N LYS A 27 -5.77 0.64 -8.19
CA LYS A 27 -5.33 -0.59 -7.53
C LYS A 27 -4.02 -1.06 -8.13
N MET A 28 -3.02 -1.28 -7.28
CA MET A 28 -1.74 -1.82 -7.67
C MET A 28 -1.75 -3.35 -7.52
N PRO A 29 -0.93 -4.07 -8.32
CA PRO A 29 -0.81 -5.52 -8.21
C PRO A 29 -0.25 -5.94 -6.84
N ALA A 30 -0.47 -7.20 -6.44
CA ALA A 30 -0.04 -7.73 -5.14
C ALA A 30 1.49 -7.83 -4.97
N ASP A 31 2.22 -7.77 -6.09
CA ASP A 31 3.68 -7.68 -6.18
C ASP A 31 4.20 -6.25 -6.30
N PHE A 32 3.32 -5.24 -6.22
CA PHE A 32 3.73 -3.85 -6.31
C PHE A 32 4.67 -3.46 -5.17
N GLU A 33 5.87 -3.04 -5.54
CA GLU A 33 6.86 -2.54 -4.61
C GLU A 33 6.70 -1.03 -4.42
N LEU A 34 6.46 -0.61 -3.17
CA LEU A 34 6.41 0.81 -2.81
C LEU A 34 7.70 1.58 -3.15
N ASN A 35 8.82 0.86 -3.31
CA ASN A 35 10.10 1.44 -3.73
C ASN A 35 10.05 2.08 -5.13
N THR A 36 9.04 1.73 -5.94
CA THR A 36 8.83 2.32 -7.27
C THR A 36 8.18 3.71 -7.21
N VAL A 37 7.57 4.07 -6.08
CA VAL A 37 6.95 5.38 -5.86
C VAL A 37 8.00 6.35 -5.34
N ASN A 38 8.14 7.50 -6.00
CA ASN A 38 9.03 8.55 -5.52
C ASN A 38 8.44 9.20 -4.25
N PRO A 39 9.14 9.14 -3.09
CA PRO A 39 8.65 9.72 -1.84
C PRO A 39 8.45 11.24 -1.90
N ASP A 40 9.24 11.98 -2.70
CA ASP A 40 9.11 13.44 -2.83
C ASP A 40 7.79 13.87 -3.50
N LYS A 41 7.21 12.95 -4.28
CA LYS A 41 5.93 13.14 -4.97
C LYS A 41 4.73 12.70 -4.15
N ILE A 42 4.93 12.08 -2.99
CA ILE A 42 3.82 11.68 -2.12
C ILE A 42 3.21 12.94 -1.51
N GLU A 43 1.92 13.13 -1.74
CA GLU A 43 1.09 14.15 -1.09
C GLU A 43 0.60 13.62 0.26
N SER A 44 0.03 12.41 0.28
CA SER A 44 -0.50 11.80 1.50
C SER A 44 -0.53 10.27 1.44
N ILE A 45 -0.48 9.64 2.61
CA ILE A 45 -0.64 8.20 2.80
C ILE A 45 -1.77 7.98 3.81
N SER A 46 -2.81 7.27 3.39
CA SER A 46 -3.96 6.90 4.21
C SER A 46 -4.04 5.39 4.34
N ILE A 47 -4.30 4.89 5.54
CA ILE A 47 -4.41 3.45 5.80
C ILE A 47 -5.82 3.16 6.28
N LEU A 48 -6.54 2.34 5.52
CA LEU A 48 -7.85 1.82 5.91
C LEU A 48 -7.69 0.43 6.52
N LYS A 49 -8.21 0.25 7.73
CA LYS A 49 -8.21 -1.01 8.47
C LYS A 49 -9.64 -1.50 8.72
N ASP A 50 -9.79 -2.80 8.95
CA ASP A 50 -11.04 -3.44 9.38
C ASP A 50 -12.17 -3.36 8.35
N LYS A 51 -13.33 -2.81 8.71
CA LYS A 51 -14.54 -2.84 7.86
C LYS A 51 -14.47 -1.88 6.67
N SER A 52 -13.94 -0.68 6.87
CA SER A 52 -13.95 0.37 5.85
C SER A 52 -13.16 -0.01 4.59
N ALA A 53 -12.08 -0.78 4.76
CA ALA A 53 -11.29 -1.32 3.66
C ALA A 53 -12.09 -2.35 2.82
N ASN A 54 -12.79 -3.27 3.48
CA ASN A 54 -13.61 -4.29 2.82
C ASN A 54 -14.88 -3.70 2.16
N GLU A 55 -15.49 -2.65 2.73
CA GLU A 55 -16.67 -2.00 2.13
C GLU A 55 -16.34 -1.29 0.81
N ILE A 56 -15.15 -0.70 0.69
CA ILE A 56 -14.75 0.06 -0.50
C ILE A 56 -14.07 -0.84 -1.53
N TYR A 57 -13.18 -1.73 -1.08
CA TYR A 57 -12.30 -2.50 -1.95
C TYR A 57 -12.62 -4.00 -2.00
N GLY A 58 -13.64 -4.46 -1.27
CA GLY A 58 -14.07 -5.86 -1.24
C GLY A 58 -13.06 -6.80 -0.62
N ASP A 59 -13.05 -8.05 -1.10
CA ASP A 59 -12.17 -9.13 -0.63
C ASP A 59 -10.68 -8.76 -0.63
N GLU A 60 -10.23 -7.94 -1.59
CA GLU A 60 -8.86 -7.44 -1.68
C GLU A 60 -8.48 -6.51 -0.52
N GLY A 61 -9.47 -5.82 0.07
CA GLY A 61 -9.31 -4.95 1.22
C GLY A 61 -9.39 -5.67 2.58
N LYS A 62 -9.62 -6.99 2.61
CA LYS A 62 -9.71 -7.76 3.87
C LYS A 62 -8.45 -7.69 4.72
N ASN A 63 -7.29 -7.53 4.08
CA ASN A 63 -6.00 -7.39 4.75
C ASN A 63 -5.60 -5.92 4.97
N GLY A 64 -6.55 -4.99 4.84
CA GLY A 64 -6.31 -3.55 4.89
C GLY A 64 -5.91 -2.96 3.53
N VAL A 65 -6.05 -1.64 3.41
CA VAL A 65 -5.76 -0.90 2.17
C VAL A 65 -4.84 0.27 2.51
N ILE A 66 -3.75 0.40 1.75
CA ILE A 66 -2.84 1.55 1.81
C ILE A 66 -3.13 2.40 0.59
N ILE A 67 -3.61 3.62 0.81
CA ILE A 67 -3.90 4.61 -0.22
C ILE A 67 -2.78 5.62 -0.22
N ILE A 68 -2.12 5.78 -1.35
CA ILE A 68 -1.07 6.75 -1.59
C ILE A 68 -1.60 7.74 -2.62
N LYS A 69 -1.55 9.02 -2.29
CA LYS A 69 -1.88 10.09 -3.22
C LYS A 69 -0.62 10.87 -3.54
N THR A 70 -0.38 11.10 -4.82
CA THR A 70 0.76 11.90 -5.30
C THR A 70 0.32 13.32 -5.66
N LYS A 71 1.28 14.25 -5.74
CA LYS A 71 1.08 15.67 -6.09
C LYS A 71 0.92 15.89 -7.59
#